data_AF-A0A9X1F8Q7-F1
#
_entry.id   AF-A0A9X1F8Q7-F1
#
_cell.length_a   1.000
_cell.length_b   1.000
_cell.length_c   1.000
_cell.angle_alpha   90.00
_cell.angle_beta   90.00
_cell.angle_gamma   90.00
#
_symmetry.space_group_name_H-M   'P 1'
#
loop_
_entity.id
_entity.type
_entity.pdbx_description
1 polymer ?
#
loop_
_entity_poly.entity_id
_entity_poly.type
_entity_poly.pdbx_seq_one_letter_code
_entity_poly.pdbx_strand_id
1 'polypeptide(L)'
;MKIIIGGDVCPINTNENHFNGNSEVFCDLQNEFNESDLNIINLEVPLTDSSKKILKSGPNIKGAVSAAKSINTSKVHLVSLANNHIGDFSEEGVIDTLEVCESNNIKTVGAGVNLKTAKQPFISETSKKVAVISMSDTEFGIANDNEAGANPLDLCELTLQLLEIKNKVDYTIVILHEGKEHYKYPSPDLQKICRYICDVGADLVICQHSHICGAWERYKKSNIFYGQGNLMFDYANRNSDNWKLGFLIKVKLLDNGDININQIPFKQTFPGIRRLDKEEEKLFRQQSIEMQKNVLDANFISTSWDNFIKKYRSLYYSVFRGHNKIIRKINSYIPISNLFYSPMKKAILLNAIRSRVHREVVISILEKDVNG
;
A
#
# COMPACT_ATOMS: atom_id res chain seq x y z
N MET A 1 12.37 11.67 -19.13
CA MET A 1 11.29 11.77 -18.12
C MET A 1 11.79 11.29 -16.76
N LYS A 2 11.60 12.07 -15.69
CA LYS A 2 11.93 11.77 -14.29
C LYS A 2 10.63 11.61 -13.49
N ILE A 3 10.49 10.50 -12.80
CA ILE A 3 9.32 10.17 -11.97
C ILE A 3 9.79 9.97 -10.53
N ILE A 4 9.08 10.57 -9.57
CA ILE A 4 9.26 10.29 -8.14
C ILE A 4 8.02 9.59 -7.62
N ILE A 5 8.24 8.52 -6.86
CA ILE A 5 7.17 7.74 -6.22
C ILE A 5 7.46 7.68 -4.72
N GLY A 6 6.57 8.27 -3.94
CA GLY A 6 6.56 8.24 -2.48
C GLY A 6 5.65 7.14 -1.94
N GLY A 7 5.96 6.68 -0.72
CA GLY A 7 5.11 5.76 0.05
C GLY A 7 3.92 6.48 0.70
N ASP A 8 3.55 5.98 1.88
CA ASP A 8 2.30 6.34 2.55
C ASP A 8 2.32 7.77 3.11
N VAL A 9 1.31 8.56 2.75
CA VAL A 9 1.06 9.92 3.22
C VAL A 9 -0.30 9.96 3.92
N CYS A 10 -0.27 10.28 5.21
CA CYS A 10 -1.41 10.44 6.10
C CYS A 10 -1.31 11.83 6.76
N PRO A 11 -2.06 12.84 6.27
CA PRO A 11 -2.14 14.18 6.84
C PRO A 11 -2.89 14.22 8.19
N ILE A 12 -2.38 13.50 9.19
CA ILE A 12 -3.01 13.33 10.50
C ILE A 12 -2.02 13.66 11.62
N ASN A 13 -2.53 13.92 12.83
CA ASN A 13 -1.72 14.15 14.03
C ASN A 13 -0.69 15.29 13.81
N THR A 14 0.59 15.09 14.14
CA THR A 14 1.58 16.19 14.03
C THR A 14 1.82 16.61 12.58
N ASN A 15 1.54 15.75 11.60
CA ASN A 15 1.69 16.09 10.20
C ASN A 15 0.62 17.09 9.72
N GLU A 16 -0.56 17.17 10.35
CA GLU A 16 -1.63 18.12 9.96
C GLU A 16 -1.12 19.55 9.82
N ASN A 17 -0.17 19.94 10.66
CA ASN A 17 0.44 21.27 10.64
C ASN A 17 1.18 21.60 9.32
N HIS A 18 1.74 20.59 8.64
CA HIS A 18 2.33 20.76 7.30
C HIS A 18 1.27 20.84 6.20
N PHE A 19 0.12 20.18 6.40
CA PHE A 19 -0.97 20.10 5.44
C PHE A 19 -2.03 21.20 5.64
N ASN A 20 -1.59 22.42 5.95
CA ASN A 20 -2.46 23.58 6.24
C ASN A 20 -2.92 24.36 4.98
N GLY A 21 -2.53 23.92 3.79
CA GLY A 21 -3.01 24.42 2.51
C GLY A 21 -2.11 25.44 1.79
N ASN A 22 -1.00 25.92 2.36
CA ASN A 22 -0.14 26.92 1.69
C ASN A 22 1.36 26.60 1.76
N SER A 23 1.74 25.38 2.09
CA SER A 23 3.15 25.04 2.32
C SER A 23 3.53 23.74 1.63
N GLU A 24 4.75 23.74 1.10
CA GLU A 24 5.45 22.51 0.71
C GLU A 24 5.66 21.62 1.96
N VAL A 25 5.34 20.34 1.84
CA VAL A 25 5.29 19.40 2.98
C VAL A 25 6.48 18.44 3.05
N PHE A 26 7.25 18.31 1.97
CA PHE A 26 8.32 17.31 1.87
C PHE A 26 9.72 17.81 2.28
N CYS A 27 9.83 18.98 2.91
CA CYS A 27 11.07 19.48 3.53
C CYS A 27 12.32 19.26 2.64
N ASP A 28 13.36 18.57 3.13
CA ASP A 28 14.61 18.29 2.41
C ASP A 28 14.45 17.51 1.09
N LEU A 29 13.31 16.86 0.90
CA LEU A 29 13.00 16.09 -0.30
C LEU A 29 12.25 16.92 -1.35
N GLN A 30 11.76 18.11 -1.01
CA GLN A 30 10.91 18.90 -1.91
C GLN A 30 11.57 19.20 -3.26
N ASN A 31 12.89 19.38 -3.29
CA ASN A 31 13.63 19.54 -4.55
C ASN A 31 13.53 18.31 -5.48
N GLU A 32 13.41 17.09 -4.96
CA GLU A 32 13.19 15.90 -5.80
C GLU A 32 11.86 15.97 -6.55
N PHE A 33 10.82 16.49 -5.88
CA PHE A 33 9.49 16.70 -6.47
C PHE A 33 9.46 17.90 -7.41
N ASN A 34 10.20 18.96 -7.13
CA ASN A 34 10.25 20.15 -7.99
C ASN A 34 10.97 19.90 -9.32
N GLU A 35 11.93 18.97 -9.35
CA GLU A 35 12.72 18.67 -10.55
C GLU A 35 12.21 17.49 -11.40
N SER A 36 11.05 16.92 -11.09
CA SER A 36 10.48 15.74 -11.75
C SER A 36 9.28 16.08 -12.62
N ASP A 37 9.03 15.23 -13.61
CA ASP A 37 7.94 15.40 -14.57
C ASP A 37 6.63 14.77 -14.06
N LEU A 38 6.72 13.76 -13.19
CA LEU A 38 5.58 13.06 -12.60
C LEU A 38 5.90 12.69 -11.15
N ASN A 39 4.98 13.02 -10.24
CA ASN A 39 5.13 12.77 -8.81
C ASN A 39 3.92 12.01 -8.32
N ILE A 40 4.18 10.85 -7.74
CA ILE A 40 3.18 9.89 -7.30
C ILE A 40 3.37 9.68 -5.80
N ILE A 41 2.29 9.69 -5.02
CA ILE A 41 2.30 9.27 -3.61
C ILE A 41 1.12 8.32 -3.33
N ASN A 42 1.18 7.57 -2.24
CA ASN A 42 0.01 6.88 -1.69
C ASN A 42 -0.67 7.79 -0.67
N LEU A 43 -1.88 8.26 -0.96
CA LEU A 43 -2.67 9.02 0.00
C LEU A 43 -3.53 8.01 0.78
N GLU A 44 -3.04 7.62 1.96
CA GLU A 44 -3.58 6.48 2.72
C GLU A 44 -4.64 6.89 3.74
N VAL A 45 -5.42 7.91 3.41
CA VAL A 45 -6.59 8.36 4.15
C VAL A 45 -7.56 9.06 3.20
N PRO A 46 -8.88 9.03 3.47
CA PRO A 46 -9.79 9.95 2.81
C PRO A 46 -9.54 11.38 3.31
N LEU A 47 -9.70 12.36 2.41
CA LEU A 47 -9.76 13.77 2.73
C LEU A 47 -11.23 14.18 2.79
N THR A 48 -11.78 14.31 4.00
CA THR A 48 -13.23 14.46 4.17
C THR A 48 -13.61 15.12 5.50
N ASP A 49 -14.67 15.91 5.49
CA ASP A 49 -15.29 16.43 6.71
C ASP A 49 -16.35 15.47 7.28
N SER A 50 -16.70 14.42 6.55
CA SER A 50 -17.68 13.41 6.98
C SER A 50 -17.31 12.76 8.32
N SER A 51 -18.33 12.41 9.10
CA SER A 51 -18.18 11.67 10.36
C SER A 51 -18.66 10.21 10.26
N LYS A 52 -19.09 9.76 9.07
CA LYS A 52 -19.69 8.44 8.82
C LYS A 52 -18.65 7.32 8.76
N LYS A 53 -18.13 6.90 9.91
CA LYS A 53 -17.17 5.79 10.02
C LYS A 53 -17.78 4.45 9.63
N ILE A 54 -17.03 3.64 8.88
CA ILE A 54 -17.37 2.22 8.67
C ILE A 54 -16.97 1.37 9.86
N LEU A 55 -17.64 0.23 10.04
CA LEU A 55 -17.20 -0.81 10.98
C LEU A 55 -16.06 -1.62 10.35
N LYS A 56 -14.81 -1.40 10.81
CA LYS A 56 -13.63 -2.13 10.34
C LYS A 56 -12.75 -2.67 11.47
N SER A 57 -11.83 -3.56 11.11
CA SER A 57 -10.68 -3.89 11.95
C SER A 57 -9.63 -2.79 11.84
N GLY A 58 -9.06 -2.38 12.97
CA GLY A 58 -8.14 -1.24 13.02
C GLY A 58 -8.87 0.11 13.15
N PRO A 59 -8.12 1.22 13.15
CA PRO A 59 -8.69 2.55 13.31
C PRO A 59 -9.40 3.02 12.03
N ASN A 60 -10.33 3.96 12.18
CA ASN A 60 -10.76 4.85 11.11
C ASN A 60 -9.95 6.15 11.22
N ILE A 61 -9.24 6.52 10.16
CA ILE A 61 -8.43 7.75 10.06
C ILE A 61 -8.85 8.56 8.83
N LYS A 62 -8.73 9.88 8.91
CA LYS A 62 -9.03 10.81 7.82
C LYS A 62 -8.14 12.04 7.91
N GLY A 63 -7.85 12.66 6.77
CA GLY A 63 -7.23 13.98 6.69
C GLY A 63 -8.27 15.08 6.43
N ALA A 64 -7.89 16.33 6.72
CA ALA A 64 -8.70 17.50 6.37
C ALA A 64 -8.71 17.74 4.85
N VAL A 65 -9.83 18.22 4.31
CA VAL A 65 -9.97 18.56 2.87
C VAL A 65 -8.93 19.58 2.40
N SER A 66 -8.49 20.48 3.29
CA SER A 66 -7.45 21.47 3.03
C SER A 66 -6.07 20.86 2.70
N ALA A 67 -5.83 19.60 3.10
CA ALA A 67 -4.56 18.92 2.83
C ALA A 67 -4.29 18.77 1.32
N ALA A 68 -5.34 18.66 0.49
CA ALA A 68 -5.22 18.57 -0.96
C ALA A 68 -4.45 19.77 -1.56
N LYS A 69 -4.65 20.97 -1.00
CA LYS A 69 -3.95 22.16 -1.49
C LYS A 69 -2.46 22.13 -1.17
N SER A 70 -2.08 21.63 0.01
CA SER A 70 -0.66 21.39 0.35
C SER A 70 -0.04 20.30 -0.52
N ILE A 71 -0.77 19.21 -0.79
CA ILE A 71 -0.33 18.12 -1.68
C ILE A 71 -0.01 18.68 -3.09
N ASN A 72 -0.91 19.48 -3.66
CA ASN A 72 -0.69 20.12 -4.96
C ASN A 72 0.48 21.13 -4.90
N THR A 73 0.56 21.95 -3.85
CA THR A 73 1.67 22.91 -3.66
C THR A 73 3.02 22.22 -3.65
N SER A 74 3.08 21.00 -3.08
CA SER A 74 4.27 20.14 -3.08
C SER A 74 4.56 19.43 -4.41
N LYS A 75 3.90 19.82 -5.51
CA LYS A 75 4.07 19.26 -6.86
C LYS A 75 3.69 17.79 -6.97
N VAL A 76 2.78 17.29 -6.15
CA VAL A 76 2.21 15.95 -6.36
C VAL A 76 1.22 16.01 -7.51
N HIS A 77 1.43 15.17 -8.52
CA HIS A 77 0.64 15.14 -9.74
C HIS A 77 -0.43 14.05 -9.74
N LEU A 78 -0.12 12.91 -9.10
CA LEU A 78 -0.97 11.73 -9.02
C LEU A 78 -0.98 11.18 -7.60
N VAL A 79 -2.16 10.88 -7.08
CA VAL A 79 -2.31 10.12 -5.83
C VAL A 79 -2.87 8.74 -6.11
N SER A 80 -2.21 7.72 -5.57
CA SER A 80 -2.75 6.37 -5.45
C SER A 80 -3.71 6.34 -4.26
N LEU A 81 -4.93 5.88 -4.51
CA LEU A 81 -6.01 5.80 -3.51
C LEU A 81 -6.45 4.36 -3.22
N ALA A 82 -5.94 3.36 -3.95
CA ALA A 82 -6.23 1.97 -3.62
C ALA A 82 -5.47 1.57 -2.36
N ASN A 83 -6.09 1.72 -1.20
CA ASN A 83 -5.55 1.29 0.07
C ASN A 83 -6.68 0.93 1.04
N ASN A 84 -6.33 0.33 2.17
CA ASN A 84 -7.28 -0.17 3.16
C ASN A 84 -8.01 0.94 3.96
N HIS A 85 -7.59 2.21 3.81
CA HIS A 85 -8.10 3.34 4.56
C HIS A 85 -9.00 4.29 3.76
N ILE A 86 -8.94 4.31 2.42
CA ILE A 86 -9.71 5.26 1.60
C ILE A 86 -11.22 5.27 1.89
N GLY A 87 -11.80 4.12 2.24
CA GLY A 87 -13.22 4.00 2.60
C GLY A 87 -13.52 4.07 4.10
N ASP A 88 -12.58 4.54 4.93
CA ASP A 88 -12.76 4.61 6.39
C ASP A 88 -13.99 5.42 6.82
N PHE A 89 -14.38 6.39 6.00
CA PHE A 89 -15.52 7.28 6.21
C PHE A 89 -16.61 7.08 5.16
N SER A 90 -16.85 5.81 4.81
CA SER A 90 -17.87 5.35 3.85
C SER A 90 -17.60 5.84 2.41
N GLU A 91 -18.53 5.56 1.49
CA GLU A 91 -18.46 6.05 0.11
C GLU A 91 -18.36 7.58 0.05
N GLU A 92 -18.96 8.29 1.01
CA GLU A 92 -18.91 9.75 1.12
C GLU A 92 -17.46 10.24 1.25
N GLY A 93 -16.65 9.63 2.13
CA GLY A 93 -15.24 9.99 2.26
C GLY A 93 -14.42 9.72 0.99
N VAL A 94 -14.78 8.70 0.21
CA VAL A 94 -14.12 8.39 -1.08
C VAL A 94 -14.48 9.48 -2.11
N ILE A 95 -15.76 9.82 -2.22
CA ILE A 95 -16.26 10.84 -3.15
C ILE A 95 -15.66 12.21 -2.83
N ASP A 96 -15.70 12.64 -1.57
CA ASP A 96 -15.08 13.88 -1.12
C ASP A 96 -13.59 13.95 -1.51
N THR A 97 -12.88 12.83 -1.36
CA THR A 97 -11.46 12.75 -1.72
C THR A 97 -11.23 12.92 -3.22
N LEU A 98 -12.06 12.26 -4.05
CA LEU A 98 -11.98 12.40 -5.50
C LEU A 98 -12.25 13.84 -5.94
N GLU A 99 -13.31 14.46 -5.41
CA GLU A 99 -13.72 15.84 -5.73
C GLU A 99 -12.67 16.88 -5.27
N VAL A 100 -12.10 16.71 -4.08
CA VAL A 100 -11.11 17.65 -3.56
C VAL A 100 -9.78 17.52 -4.30
N CYS A 101 -9.38 16.31 -4.70
CA CYS A 101 -8.22 16.09 -5.55
C CYS A 101 -8.42 16.75 -6.92
N GLU A 102 -9.57 16.53 -7.57
CA GLU A 102 -9.89 17.14 -8.87
C GLU A 102 -9.86 18.67 -8.79
N SER A 103 -10.53 19.25 -7.79
CA SER A 103 -10.58 20.70 -7.57
C SER A 103 -9.21 21.33 -7.28
N ASN A 104 -8.23 20.53 -6.86
CA ASN A 104 -6.84 20.96 -6.63
C ASN A 104 -5.87 20.53 -7.74
N ASN A 105 -6.38 20.10 -8.90
CA ASN A 105 -5.58 19.63 -10.05
C ASN A 105 -4.68 18.42 -9.76
N ILE A 106 -5.08 17.57 -8.81
CA ILE A 106 -4.41 16.32 -8.48
C ILE A 106 -5.16 15.18 -9.18
N LYS A 107 -4.45 14.42 -10.02
CA LYS A 107 -5.03 13.21 -10.64
C LYS A 107 -5.08 12.08 -9.60
N THR A 108 -6.03 11.17 -9.77
CA THR A 108 -6.22 10.02 -8.88
C THR A 108 -6.14 8.71 -9.66
N VAL A 109 -5.77 7.63 -8.98
CA VAL A 109 -5.83 6.26 -9.51
C VAL A 109 -6.15 5.27 -8.39
N GLY A 110 -6.84 4.18 -8.70
CA GLY A 110 -7.08 3.10 -7.76
C GLY A 110 -8.26 3.31 -6.80
N ALA A 111 -9.04 4.38 -6.97
CA ALA A 111 -10.36 4.51 -6.36
C ALA A 111 -11.31 5.22 -7.32
N GLY A 112 -12.61 5.02 -7.14
CA GLY A 112 -13.63 5.62 -8.00
C GLY A 112 -15.00 5.57 -7.37
N VAL A 113 -15.96 6.25 -8.00
CA VAL A 113 -17.39 6.27 -7.59
C VAL A 113 -18.08 4.92 -7.81
N ASN A 114 -17.41 4.00 -8.50
CA ASN A 114 -17.77 2.60 -8.69
C ASN A 114 -16.55 1.82 -9.19
N LEU A 115 -16.68 0.50 -9.28
CA LEU A 115 -15.59 -0.40 -9.70
C LEU A 115 -15.08 -0.08 -11.11
N LYS A 116 -15.95 0.33 -12.03
CA LYS A 116 -15.57 0.67 -13.41
C LYS A 116 -14.59 1.84 -13.47
N THR A 117 -14.84 2.87 -12.66
CA THR A 117 -13.97 4.06 -12.57
C THR A 117 -12.74 3.80 -11.71
N ALA A 118 -12.88 3.03 -10.62
CA ALA A 118 -11.75 2.64 -9.76
C ALA A 118 -10.67 1.84 -10.51
N LYS A 119 -11.09 1.01 -11.47
CA LYS A 119 -10.23 0.19 -12.33
C LYS A 119 -9.46 0.98 -13.40
N GLN A 120 -9.81 2.24 -13.68
CA GLN A 120 -9.18 2.95 -14.80
C GLN A 120 -7.71 3.26 -14.50
N PRO A 121 -6.78 2.90 -15.41
CA PRO A 121 -5.39 3.30 -15.25
C PRO A 121 -5.26 4.81 -15.46
N PHE A 122 -4.31 5.42 -14.76
CA PHE A 122 -3.79 6.71 -15.16
C PHE A 122 -2.80 6.51 -16.32
N ILE A 123 -2.86 7.34 -17.35
CA ILE A 123 -1.85 7.38 -18.43
C ILE A 123 -1.36 8.82 -18.54
N SER A 124 -0.04 9.02 -18.42
CA SER A 124 0.54 10.37 -18.49
C SER A 124 0.42 10.97 -19.90
N GLU A 125 0.13 12.27 -19.95
CA GLU A 125 0.05 13.06 -21.17
C GLU A 125 1.41 13.73 -21.50
N THR A 126 2.48 12.96 -21.36
CA THR A 126 3.86 13.40 -21.62
C THR A 126 4.39 12.79 -22.92
N SER A 127 5.56 13.24 -23.39
CA SER A 127 6.19 12.68 -24.61
C SER A 127 6.48 11.18 -24.50
N LYS A 128 6.77 10.70 -23.28
CA LYS A 128 6.78 9.27 -22.93
C LYS A 128 5.53 8.96 -22.13
N LYS A 129 4.71 8.04 -22.58
CA LYS A 129 3.47 7.64 -21.92
C LYS A 129 3.79 6.65 -20.81
N VAL A 130 3.40 6.98 -19.58
CA VAL A 130 3.53 6.11 -18.42
C VAL A 130 2.15 5.73 -17.94
N ALA A 131 1.86 4.43 -17.87
CA ALA A 131 0.67 3.93 -17.21
C ALA A 131 0.92 3.69 -15.72
N VAL A 132 -0.05 4.05 -14.89
CA VAL A 132 -0.08 3.69 -13.47
C VAL A 132 -1.40 2.97 -13.21
N ILE A 133 -1.30 1.75 -12.69
CA ILE A 133 -2.43 0.97 -12.18
C ILE A 133 -2.23 0.84 -10.67
N SER A 134 -3.27 1.14 -9.89
CA SER A 134 -3.24 1.00 -8.44
C SER A 134 -4.35 0.07 -7.97
N MET A 135 -4.02 -0.86 -7.07
CA MET A 135 -4.95 -1.81 -6.46
C MET A 135 -4.59 -2.03 -4.98
N SER A 136 -5.56 -2.46 -4.19
CA SER A 136 -5.36 -2.89 -2.80
C SER A 136 -5.77 -4.33 -2.59
N ASP A 137 -5.31 -4.94 -1.50
CA ASP A 137 -5.97 -6.15 -0.99
C ASP A 137 -7.48 -5.87 -0.75
N THR A 138 -8.27 -6.93 -0.72
CA THR A 138 -9.72 -6.90 -0.56
C THR A 138 -10.14 -6.70 0.91
N GLU A 139 -9.57 -5.68 1.55
CA GLU A 139 -9.88 -5.30 2.92
C GLU A 139 -11.16 -4.44 2.99
N PHE A 140 -11.06 -3.16 3.35
CA PHE A 140 -12.19 -2.29 3.64
C PHE A 140 -12.38 -1.26 2.53
N GLY A 141 -13.61 -0.77 2.36
CA GLY A 141 -13.89 0.32 1.43
C GLY A 141 -13.62 -0.02 -0.04
N ILE A 142 -13.91 -1.25 -0.46
CA ILE A 142 -13.69 -1.73 -1.84
C ILE A 142 -14.85 -1.29 -2.74
N ALA A 143 -14.53 -0.76 -3.92
CA ALA A 143 -15.54 -0.38 -4.90
C ALA A 143 -16.30 -1.59 -5.44
N ASN A 144 -17.58 -1.41 -5.73
CA ASN A 144 -18.38 -2.35 -6.51
C ASN A 144 -19.15 -1.60 -7.61
N ASP A 145 -20.05 -2.28 -8.32
CA ASP A 145 -20.77 -1.67 -9.45
C ASP A 145 -21.58 -0.42 -9.06
N ASN A 146 -21.98 -0.29 -7.79
CA ASN A 146 -22.87 0.76 -7.32
C ASN A 146 -22.30 1.60 -6.16
N GLU A 147 -21.17 1.23 -5.58
CA GLU A 147 -20.59 1.92 -4.41
C GLU A 147 -19.14 2.36 -4.68
N ALA A 148 -18.80 3.56 -4.19
CA ALA A 148 -17.47 4.11 -4.29
C ALA A 148 -16.46 3.38 -3.38
N GLY A 149 -15.21 3.27 -3.83
CA GLY A 149 -14.16 2.63 -3.05
C GLY A 149 -12.85 2.40 -3.78
N ALA A 150 -11.94 1.67 -3.13
CA ALA A 150 -10.67 1.22 -3.68
C ALA A 150 -10.86 0.14 -4.76
N ASN A 151 -9.95 0.13 -5.74
CA ASN A 151 -9.83 -0.92 -6.73
C ASN A 151 -9.23 -2.18 -6.10
N PRO A 152 -9.97 -3.31 -6.02
CA PRO A 152 -9.45 -4.53 -5.42
C PRO A 152 -8.46 -5.25 -6.33
N LEU A 153 -7.52 -5.98 -5.74
CA LEU A 153 -6.64 -6.89 -6.48
C LEU A 153 -7.45 -8.07 -7.05
N ASP A 154 -7.75 -7.96 -8.33
CA ASP A 154 -8.24 -9.02 -9.20
C ASP A 154 -7.21 -9.31 -10.29
N LEU A 155 -6.55 -10.47 -10.20
CA LEU A 155 -5.48 -10.85 -11.13
C LEU A 155 -5.99 -11.09 -12.55
N CYS A 156 -7.23 -11.55 -12.73
CA CYS A 156 -7.79 -11.77 -14.05
C CYS A 156 -7.98 -10.42 -14.75
N GLU A 157 -8.63 -9.48 -14.07
CA GLU A 157 -8.87 -8.13 -14.57
C GLU A 157 -7.57 -7.36 -14.81
N LEU A 158 -6.63 -7.41 -13.86
CA LEU A 158 -5.31 -6.81 -14.02
C LEU A 158 -4.56 -7.39 -15.22
N THR A 159 -4.65 -8.70 -15.45
CA THR A 159 -4.01 -9.33 -16.60
C THR A 159 -4.56 -8.76 -17.90
N LEU A 160 -5.90 -8.67 -18.03
CA LEU A 160 -6.54 -8.10 -19.21
C LEU A 160 -6.13 -6.64 -19.42
N GLN A 161 -6.13 -5.83 -18.37
CA GLN A 161 -5.70 -4.43 -18.45
C GLN A 161 -4.24 -4.29 -18.90
N LEU A 162 -3.32 -5.04 -18.29
CA LEU A 162 -1.91 -5.00 -18.65
C LEU A 162 -1.67 -5.39 -20.11
N LEU A 163 -2.37 -6.42 -20.59
CA LEU A 163 -2.31 -6.83 -22.01
C LEU A 163 -2.84 -5.74 -22.94
N GLU A 164 -3.89 -5.03 -22.54
CA GLU A 164 -4.49 -3.96 -23.33
C GLU A 164 -3.57 -2.73 -23.46
N ILE A 165 -2.88 -2.34 -22.37
CA ILE A 165 -2.05 -1.13 -22.34
C ILE A 165 -0.62 -1.35 -22.83
N LYS A 166 -0.12 -2.61 -22.87
CA LYS A 166 1.28 -2.96 -23.15
C LYS A 166 1.89 -2.28 -24.38
N ASN A 167 1.10 -2.10 -25.44
CA ASN A 167 1.56 -1.47 -26.70
C ASN A 167 1.11 -0.01 -26.85
N LYS A 168 0.46 0.56 -25.82
CA LYS A 168 -0.07 1.93 -25.81
C LYS A 168 0.80 2.89 -24.98
N VAL A 169 1.72 2.36 -24.18
CA VAL A 169 2.56 3.11 -23.24
C VAL A 169 4.02 2.66 -23.30
N ASP A 170 4.93 3.54 -22.88
CA ASP A 170 6.38 3.29 -22.85
C ASP A 170 6.85 2.63 -21.55
N TYR A 171 6.08 2.80 -20.46
CA TYR A 171 6.42 2.27 -19.15
C TYR A 171 5.16 2.01 -18.31
N THR A 172 5.08 0.85 -17.67
CA THR A 172 3.93 0.47 -16.82
C THR A 172 4.34 0.31 -15.37
N ILE A 173 3.70 1.07 -14.48
CA ILE A 173 3.85 1.02 -13.04
C ILE A 173 2.60 0.39 -12.44
N VAL A 174 2.78 -0.64 -11.60
CA VAL A 174 1.72 -1.23 -10.79
C VAL A 174 2.02 -0.95 -9.32
N ILE A 175 1.12 -0.23 -8.67
CA ILE A 175 1.14 0.04 -7.23
C ILE A 175 0.15 -0.94 -6.59
N LEU A 176 0.65 -1.75 -5.67
CA LEU A 176 -0.13 -2.73 -4.94
C LEU A 176 -0.08 -2.40 -3.45
N HIS A 177 -1.20 -1.97 -2.88
CA HIS A 177 -1.31 -1.76 -1.45
C HIS A 177 -1.61 -3.10 -0.76
N GLU A 178 -0.56 -3.91 -0.63
CA GLU A 178 -0.58 -5.27 -0.10
C GLU A 178 0.77 -5.62 0.53
N GLY A 179 0.73 -6.57 1.46
CA GLY A 179 1.87 -6.99 2.25
C GLY A 179 1.45 -7.17 3.69
N LYS A 180 2.38 -7.62 4.53
CA LYS A 180 2.12 -7.70 5.96
C LYS A 180 2.77 -6.52 6.66
N GLU A 181 1.95 -5.74 7.37
CA GLU A 181 2.46 -4.67 8.25
C GLU A 181 3.66 -5.16 9.08
N HIS A 182 4.75 -4.38 9.06
CA HIS A 182 6.01 -4.62 9.77
C HIS A 182 6.79 -5.87 9.33
N TYR A 183 6.54 -6.39 8.14
CA TYR A 183 7.31 -7.48 7.54
C TYR A 183 8.16 -6.97 6.37
N LYS A 184 9.48 -7.17 6.47
CA LYS A 184 10.48 -6.62 5.52
C LYS A 184 10.54 -7.36 4.19
N TYR A 185 10.08 -8.61 4.18
CA TYR A 185 10.15 -9.49 3.02
C TYR A 185 8.74 -9.75 2.50
N PRO A 186 8.54 -10.10 1.22
CA PRO A 186 7.25 -10.59 0.77
C PRO A 186 6.95 -11.94 1.41
N SER A 187 5.66 -12.24 1.60
CA SER A 187 5.24 -13.63 1.74
C SER A 187 5.50 -14.38 0.42
N PRO A 188 5.60 -15.72 0.44
CA PRO A 188 5.74 -16.52 -0.77
C PRO A 188 4.66 -16.22 -1.83
N ASP A 189 3.39 -16.06 -1.44
CA ASP A 189 2.32 -15.72 -2.39
C ASP A 189 2.46 -14.31 -2.95
N LEU A 190 2.80 -13.32 -2.12
CA LEU A 190 3.02 -11.94 -2.59
C LEU A 190 4.16 -11.85 -3.60
N GLN A 191 5.29 -12.52 -3.34
CA GLN A 191 6.41 -12.57 -4.27
C GLN A 191 5.98 -13.20 -5.60
N LYS A 192 5.24 -14.30 -5.54
CA LYS A 192 4.71 -14.98 -6.73
C LYS A 192 3.78 -14.07 -7.54
N ILE A 193 2.88 -13.34 -6.88
CA ILE A 193 1.96 -12.40 -7.51
C ILE A 193 2.72 -11.25 -8.17
N CYS A 194 3.66 -10.60 -7.48
CA CYS A 194 4.42 -9.50 -8.05
C CYS A 194 5.24 -9.93 -9.27
N ARG A 195 5.86 -11.12 -9.22
CA ARG A 195 6.58 -11.70 -10.37
C ARG A 195 5.64 -12.01 -11.53
N TYR A 196 4.43 -12.52 -11.26
CA TYR A 196 3.41 -12.73 -12.28
C TYR A 196 2.97 -11.42 -12.95
N ILE A 197 2.76 -10.35 -12.18
CA ILE A 197 2.42 -9.02 -12.70
C ILE A 197 3.51 -8.50 -13.66
N CYS A 198 4.78 -8.71 -13.32
CA CYS A 198 5.89 -8.42 -14.23
C CYS A 198 5.86 -9.29 -15.50
N ASP A 199 5.52 -10.58 -15.38
CA ASP A 199 5.44 -11.50 -16.53
C ASP A 199 4.38 -11.09 -17.55
N VAL A 200 3.25 -10.56 -17.10
CA VAL A 200 2.19 -10.09 -18.00
C VAL A 200 2.63 -8.83 -18.74
N GLY A 201 3.23 -7.86 -18.03
CA GLY A 201 3.73 -6.65 -18.69
C GLY A 201 4.13 -5.46 -17.83
N ALA A 202 4.11 -5.54 -16.49
CA ALA A 202 4.53 -4.41 -15.66
C ALA A 202 6.07 -4.25 -15.65
N ASP A 203 6.55 -3.03 -15.81
CA ASP A 203 7.99 -2.71 -15.75
C ASP A 203 8.45 -2.41 -14.31
N LEU A 204 7.54 -1.88 -13.49
CA LEU A 204 7.77 -1.60 -12.07
C LEU A 204 6.56 -2.03 -11.24
N VAL A 205 6.79 -2.87 -10.24
CA VAL A 205 5.79 -3.25 -9.24
C VAL A 205 6.23 -2.73 -7.88
N ILE A 206 5.34 -2.03 -7.18
CA ILE A 206 5.63 -1.43 -5.88
C ILE A 206 4.56 -1.86 -4.89
N CYS A 207 4.97 -2.52 -3.83
CA CYS A 207 4.12 -2.83 -2.69
C CYS A 207 4.19 -1.70 -1.65
N GLN A 208 3.03 -1.29 -1.16
CA GLN A 208 2.80 -0.34 -0.07
C GLN A 208 1.89 -1.03 0.96
N HIS A 209 1.72 -0.49 2.18
CA HIS A 209 1.02 -1.10 3.36
C HIS A 209 1.94 -1.67 4.46
N SER A 210 3.16 -2.14 4.14
CA SER A 210 4.04 -2.72 5.16
C SER A 210 4.52 -1.69 6.20
N HIS A 211 4.42 -0.40 5.87
CA HIS A 211 4.85 0.77 6.65
C HIS A 211 6.33 0.78 7.06
N ILE A 212 7.15 -0.08 6.45
CA ILE A 212 8.58 -0.16 6.67
C ILE A 212 9.31 -0.36 5.34
N CYS A 213 10.59 0.02 5.28
CA CYS A 213 11.44 -0.30 4.14
C CYS A 213 11.56 -1.82 3.96
N GLY A 214 11.06 -2.32 2.82
CA GLY A 214 11.10 -3.72 2.45
C GLY A 214 12.25 -4.06 1.50
N ALA A 215 12.40 -5.36 1.23
CA ALA A 215 13.28 -5.88 0.21
C ALA A 215 12.85 -5.44 -1.20
N TRP A 216 13.75 -5.57 -2.15
CA TRP A 216 13.47 -5.34 -3.57
C TRP A 216 14.25 -6.34 -4.42
N GLU A 217 13.76 -6.62 -5.61
CA GLU A 217 14.44 -7.49 -6.56
C GLU A 217 14.33 -6.97 -7.99
N ARG A 218 15.34 -7.29 -8.80
CA ARG A 218 15.24 -7.19 -10.25
C ARG A 218 14.75 -8.54 -10.77
N TYR A 219 13.52 -8.56 -11.27
CA TYR A 219 12.91 -9.76 -11.84
C TYR A 219 12.86 -9.62 -13.36
N LYS A 220 13.72 -10.37 -14.07
CA LYS A 220 13.92 -10.22 -15.51
C LYS A 220 14.28 -8.76 -15.87
N LYS A 221 13.46 -8.10 -16.68
CA LYS A 221 13.62 -6.69 -17.07
C LYS A 221 12.94 -5.71 -16.11
N SER A 222 12.13 -6.20 -15.18
CA SER A 222 11.31 -5.39 -14.28
C SER A 222 11.94 -5.26 -12.90
N ASN A 223 11.49 -4.27 -12.14
CA ASN A 223 11.89 -4.09 -10.73
C ASN A 223 10.67 -4.25 -9.83
N ILE A 224 10.87 -4.89 -8.68
CA ILE A 224 9.83 -5.11 -7.67
C ILE A 224 10.33 -4.58 -6.34
N PHE A 225 9.55 -3.70 -5.69
CA PHE A 225 9.82 -3.20 -4.34
C PHE A 225 8.73 -3.70 -3.40
N TYR A 226 9.08 -4.34 -2.29
CA TYR A 226 8.13 -4.96 -1.35
C TYR A 226 7.80 -4.07 -0.13
N GLY A 227 8.04 -2.77 -0.24
CA GLY A 227 7.75 -1.78 0.81
C GLY A 227 8.67 -0.57 0.73
N GLN A 228 8.10 0.63 0.64
CA GLN A 228 8.86 1.90 0.62
C GLN A 228 9.05 2.54 1.99
N GLY A 229 8.32 2.05 3.01
CA GLY A 229 8.10 2.79 4.24
C GLY A 229 7.14 3.97 4.07
N ASN A 230 6.87 4.65 5.17
CA ASN A 230 6.01 5.81 5.21
C ASN A 230 6.74 7.06 4.70
N LEU A 231 6.09 7.86 3.85
CA LEU A 231 6.58 9.18 3.49
C LEU A 231 6.25 10.21 4.56
N MET A 232 4.97 10.32 4.93
CA MET A 232 4.51 11.17 6.02
C MET A 232 3.33 10.51 6.73
N PHE A 233 3.60 9.68 7.73
CA PHE A 233 2.58 8.99 8.51
C PHE A 233 2.96 9.02 9.99
N ASP A 234 2.48 10.04 10.69
CA ASP A 234 2.57 10.10 12.14
C ASP A 234 1.37 9.38 12.76
N TYR A 235 1.60 8.19 13.30
CA TYR A 235 0.59 7.44 14.03
C TYR A 235 1.05 7.23 15.48
N ALA A 236 0.27 7.76 16.42
CA ALA A 236 0.59 7.75 17.83
C ALA A 236 1.04 6.37 18.33
N ASN A 237 2.11 6.34 19.11
CA ASN A 237 2.78 5.13 19.64
C ASN A 237 3.55 4.26 18.62
N ARG A 238 3.66 4.65 17.34
CA ARG A 238 4.53 3.99 16.35
C ARG A 238 5.78 4.84 16.07
N ASN A 239 6.67 4.93 17.05
CA ASN A 239 7.88 5.77 16.98
C ASN A 239 9.19 5.02 16.67
N SER A 240 9.11 3.75 16.25
CA SER A 240 10.30 2.95 15.94
C SER A 240 11.08 3.50 14.75
N ASP A 241 12.40 3.28 14.72
CA ASP A 241 13.23 3.68 13.57
C ASP A 241 12.75 3.07 12.25
N ASN A 242 12.24 1.83 12.26
CA ASN A 242 11.69 1.18 11.08
C ASN A 242 10.45 1.90 10.52
N TRP A 243 9.63 2.52 11.39
CA TRP A 243 8.44 3.27 10.99
C TRP A 243 8.79 4.63 10.37
N LYS A 244 9.89 5.24 10.85
CA LYS A 244 10.36 6.55 10.42
C LYS A 244 11.23 6.49 9.17
N LEU A 245 11.88 5.36 8.91
CA LEU A 245 12.73 5.15 7.75
C LEU A 245 11.87 4.89 6.51
N GLY A 246 12.15 5.59 5.42
CA GLY A 246 11.48 5.42 4.14
C GLY A 246 12.44 5.71 2.98
N PHE A 247 11.99 5.44 1.75
CA PHE A 247 12.70 5.88 0.54
C PHE A 247 11.75 6.26 -0.60
N LEU A 248 12.12 7.31 -1.34
CA LEU A 248 11.50 7.61 -2.63
C LEU A 248 12.07 6.68 -3.69
N ILE A 249 11.24 6.25 -4.62
CA ILE A 249 11.69 5.57 -5.85
C ILE A 249 11.79 6.64 -6.94
N LYS A 250 13.00 6.85 -7.45
CA LYS A 250 13.28 7.77 -8.56
C LYS A 250 13.50 6.97 -9.83
N VAL A 251 12.59 7.11 -10.79
CA VAL A 251 12.70 6.49 -12.12
C VAL A 251 13.12 7.55 -13.13
N LYS A 252 14.11 7.25 -13.95
CA LYS A 252 14.51 8.07 -15.10
C LYS A 252 14.37 7.25 -16.38
N LEU A 253 13.45 7.66 -17.25
CA LEU A 253 13.27 7.11 -18.60
C LEU A 253 14.12 7.92 -19.57
N LEU A 254 15.22 7.34 -20.04
CA LEU A 254 16.20 7.94 -20.95
C LEU A 254 15.79 7.81 -22.41
N ASP A 255 16.26 8.70 -23.28
CA ASP A 255 15.79 8.80 -24.67
C ASP A 255 16.28 7.67 -25.56
N ASN A 256 17.35 6.99 -25.14
CA ASN A 256 17.82 5.75 -25.75
C ASN A 256 17.01 4.50 -25.33
N GLY A 257 15.95 4.67 -24.52
CA GLY A 257 15.12 3.58 -24.00
C GLY A 257 15.61 2.99 -22.67
N ASP A 258 16.78 3.41 -22.16
CA ASP A 258 17.28 2.92 -20.88
C ASP A 258 16.48 3.45 -19.70
N ILE A 259 16.36 2.63 -18.66
CA ILE A 259 15.61 2.95 -17.44
C ILE A 259 16.56 2.88 -16.24
N ASN A 260 16.68 3.99 -15.52
CA ASN A 260 17.44 4.05 -14.26
C ASN A 260 16.50 4.21 -13.08
N ILE A 261 16.54 3.27 -12.13
CA ILE A 261 15.76 3.31 -10.90
C ILE A 261 16.70 3.44 -9.70
N ASN A 262 16.44 4.40 -8.81
CA ASN A 262 17.23 4.62 -7.62
C ASN A 262 16.35 4.85 -6.39
N GLN A 263 16.82 4.39 -5.23
CA GLN A 263 16.24 4.72 -3.93
C GLN A 263 16.85 6.02 -3.40
N ILE A 264 16.01 6.93 -2.91
CA ILE A 264 16.42 8.13 -2.16
C ILE A 264 15.93 7.97 -0.72
N PRO A 265 16.77 7.51 0.20
CA PRO A 265 16.35 7.24 1.55
C PRO A 265 16.23 8.50 2.39
N PHE A 266 15.30 8.48 3.33
CA PHE A 266 14.99 9.59 4.24
C PHE A 266 14.50 9.07 5.59
N LYS A 267 14.36 9.98 6.55
CA LYS A 267 13.79 9.71 7.87
C LYS A 267 12.74 10.75 8.24
N GLN A 268 11.61 10.30 8.76
CA GLN A 268 10.58 11.17 9.34
C GLN A 268 11.05 11.77 10.68
N THR A 269 10.75 13.05 10.91
CA THR A 269 11.15 13.81 12.10
C THR A 269 10.00 14.20 13.04
N PHE A 270 8.75 14.02 12.62
CA PHE A 270 7.53 14.31 13.40
C PHE A 270 7.56 15.69 14.13
N PRO A 271 7.19 16.77 13.43
CA PRO A 271 6.65 16.79 12.07
C PRO A 271 7.78 16.84 11.01
N GLY A 272 7.46 16.48 9.76
CA GLY A 272 8.35 16.63 8.62
C GLY A 272 9.27 15.44 8.34
N ILE A 273 10.17 15.64 7.38
CA ILE A 273 11.12 14.63 6.88
C ILE A 273 12.49 15.25 6.62
N ARG A 274 13.55 14.45 6.75
CA ARG A 274 14.91 14.85 6.39
C ARG A 274 15.61 13.77 5.57
N ARG A 275 16.61 14.18 4.79
CA ARG A 275 17.53 13.20 4.17
C ARG A 275 18.32 12.47 5.24
N LEU A 276 18.72 11.24 4.92
CA LEU A 276 19.71 10.54 5.72
C LEU A 276 21.06 11.27 5.61
N ASP A 277 21.83 11.28 6.70
CA ASP A 277 23.23 11.68 6.62
C ASP A 277 24.07 10.59 5.90
N LYS A 278 25.36 10.87 5.68
CA LYS A 278 26.23 9.97 4.91
C LYS A 278 26.38 8.58 5.53
N GLU A 279 26.43 8.49 6.86
CA GLU A 279 26.61 7.20 7.55
C GLU A 279 25.29 6.44 7.61
N GLU A 280 24.18 7.14 7.88
CA GLU A 280 22.83 6.57 7.80
C GLU A 280 22.53 6.03 6.39
N GLU A 281 22.85 6.80 5.34
CA GLU A 281 22.65 6.39 3.95
C GLU A 281 23.51 5.18 3.58
N LYS A 282 24.77 5.15 4.05
CA LYS A 282 25.66 3.99 3.84
C LYS A 282 25.08 2.73 4.48
N LEU A 283 24.58 2.82 5.72
CA LEU A 283 23.94 1.70 6.41
C LEU A 283 22.66 1.25 5.69
N PHE A 284 21.83 2.20 5.26
CA PHE A 284 20.63 1.91 4.46
C PHE A 284 20.99 1.14 3.19
N ARG A 285 22.00 1.59 2.44
CA ARG A 285 22.45 0.93 1.20
C ARG A 285 22.97 -0.48 1.45
N GLN A 286 23.74 -0.69 2.53
CA GLN A 286 24.21 -2.02 2.92
C GLN A 286 23.03 -2.97 3.22
N GLN A 287 22.07 -2.51 4.02
CA GLN A 287 20.87 -3.30 4.34
C GLN A 287 20.02 -3.57 3.10
N SER A 288 19.86 -2.60 2.20
CA SER A 288 19.12 -2.74 0.95
C SER A 288 19.73 -3.82 0.05
N ILE A 289 21.06 -3.86 -0.07
CA ILE A 289 21.79 -4.91 -0.83
C ILE A 289 21.62 -6.29 -0.18
N GLU A 290 21.71 -6.36 1.15
CA GLU A 290 21.51 -7.62 1.88
C GLU A 290 20.07 -8.15 1.69
N MET A 291 19.07 -7.29 1.86
CA MET A 291 17.66 -7.64 1.64
C MET A 291 17.41 -8.09 0.20
N GLN A 292 18.05 -7.44 -0.79
CA GLN A 292 17.98 -7.87 -2.20
C GLN A 292 18.57 -9.27 -2.40
N LYS A 293 19.72 -9.59 -1.79
CA LYS A 293 20.30 -10.92 -1.88
C LYS A 293 19.37 -11.98 -1.26
N ASN A 294 18.80 -11.65 -0.10
CA ASN A 294 17.94 -12.55 0.66
C ASN A 294 16.61 -12.84 -0.03
N VAL A 295 15.97 -11.85 -0.66
CA VAL A 295 14.67 -12.04 -1.34
C VAL A 295 14.78 -12.92 -2.60
N LEU A 296 15.99 -13.06 -3.15
CA LEU A 296 16.28 -13.95 -4.28
C LEU A 296 16.51 -15.40 -3.87
N ASP A 297 16.77 -15.68 -2.59
CA ASP A 297 16.95 -17.02 -2.05
C ASP A 297 15.59 -17.59 -1.58
N ALA A 298 15.09 -18.59 -2.32
CA ALA A 298 13.82 -19.25 -2.01
C ALA A 298 13.80 -19.92 -0.62
N ASN A 299 14.94 -20.48 -0.17
CA ASN A 299 15.04 -21.08 1.15
C ASN A 299 14.97 -20.01 2.24
N PHE A 300 15.62 -18.86 2.01
CA PHE A 300 15.53 -17.73 2.91
C PHE A 300 14.09 -17.22 3.01
N ILE A 301 13.38 -17.06 1.90
CA ILE A 301 11.98 -16.60 1.90
C ILE A 301 11.09 -17.55 2.70
N SER A 302 11.17 -18.86 2.45
CA SER A 302 10.42 -19.85 3.22
C SER A 302 10.75 -19.78 4.72
N THR A 303 12.04 -19.74 5.07
CA THR A 303 12.51 -19.69 6.47
C THR A 303 12.10 -18.40 7.19
N SER A 304 12.20 -17.26 6.51
CA SER A 304 11.80 -15.95 7.01
C SER A 304 10.30 -15.92 7.28
N TRP A 305 9.50 -16.48 6.37
CA TRP A 305 8.05 -16.61 6.51
C TRP A 305 7.68 -17.53 7.68
N ASP A 306 8.34 -18.67 7.81
CA ASP A 306 8.16 -19.60 8.93
C ASP A 306 8.40 -18.95 10.30
N ASN A 307 9.46 -18.14 10.40
CA ASN A 307 9.79 -17.40 11.61
C ASN A 307 8.75 -16.31 11.90
N PHE A 308 8.29 -15.61 10.86
CA PHE A 308 7.20 -14.64 10.98
C PHE A 308 5.93 -15.30 11.51
N ILE A 309 5.49 -16.40 10.89
CA ILE A 309 4.31 -17.17 11.30
C ILE A 309 4.40 -17.60 12.77
N LYS A 310 5.54 -18.14 13.20
CA LYS A 310 5.75 -18.59 14.58
C LYS A 310 5.50 -17.47 15.59
N LYS A 311 5.90 -16.24 15.27
CA LYS A 311 5.70 -15.05 16.12
C LYS A 311 4.23 -14.64 16.22
N TYR A 312 3.46 -14.74 15.14
CA TYR A 312 2.06 -14.26 15.09
C TYR A 312 1.01 -15.36 15.34
N ARG A 313 1.43 -16.62 15.49
CA ARG A 313 0.55 -17.78 15.72
C ARG A 313 -0.56 -17.55 16.77
N SER A 314 -0.20 -17.11 17.97
CA SER A 314 -1.16 -16.91 19.07
C SER A 314 -2.23 -15.86 18.76
N LEU A 315 -1.86 -14.80 18.02
CA LEU A 315 -2.79 -13.76 17.60
C LEU A 315 -3.84 -14.34 16.67
N TYR A 316 -3.42 -15.04 15.61
CA TYR A 316 -4.35 -15.62 14.64
C TYR A 316 -5.21 -16.75 15.23
N TYR A 317 -4.71 -17.55 16.17
CA TYR A 317 -5.55 -18.53 16.87
C TYR A 317 -6.64 -17.91 17.73
N SER A 318 -6.37 -16.77 18.34
CA SER A 318 -7.39 -16.05 19.10
C SER A 318 -8.56 -15.62 18.21
N VAL A 319 -8.28 -15.31 16.93
CA VAL A 319 -9.27 -14.95 15.91
C VAL A 319 -10.11 -16.17 15.49
N PHE A 320 -9.47 -17.32 15.26
CA PHE A 320 -10.12 -18.53 14.74
C PHE A 320 -10.56 -19.55 15.81
N ARG A 321 -10.70 -19.14 17.07
CA ARG A 321 -11.04 -20.08 18.16
C ARG A 321 -12.34 -20.82 17.86
N GLY A 322 -12.20 -22.09 17.45
CA GLY A 322 -13.31 -22.97 17.13
C GLY A 322 -14.07 -23.46 18.37
N HIS A 323 -15.29 -23.90 18.14
CA HIS A 323 -16.12 -24.57 19.13
C HIS A 323 -15.88 -26.10 19.07
N ASN A 324 -15.74 -26.76 20.23
CA ASN A 324 -15.62 -28.22 20.29
C ASN A 324 -16.93 -28.91 19.82
N LYS A 325 -16.91 -30.24 19.65
CA LYS A 325 -18.07 -31.02 19.16
C LYS A 325 -19.35 -30.77 19.98
N ILE A 326 -19.22 -30.59 21.29
CA ILE A 326 -20.33 -30.35 22.21
C ILE A 326 -20.94 -28.97 21.95
N ILE A 327 -20.11 -27.93 21.89
CA ILE A 327 -20.57 -26.56 21.64
C ILE A 327 -21.19 -26.45 20.24
N ARG A 328 -20.66 -27.14 19.22
CA ARG A 328 -21.28 -27.18 17.88
C ARG A 328 -22.68 -27.80 17.89
N LYS A 329 -22.88 -28.90 18.63
CA LYS A 329 -24.19 -29.54 18.79
C LYS A 329 -25.17 -28.67 19.57
N ILE A 330 -24.71 -27.91 20.57
CA ILE A 330 -25.56 -26.93 21.26
C ILE A 330 -25.90 -25.77 20.31
N ASN A 331 -24.92 -25.31 19.55
CA ASN A 331 -25.06 -24.21 18.61
C ASN A 331 -26.08 -24.47 17.49
N SER A 332 -26.32 -25.74 17.15
CA SER A 332 -27.33 -26.13 16.15
C SER A 332 -28.77 -26.00 16.67
N TYR A 333 -28.98 -25.98 17.99
CA TYR A 333 -30.31 -25.77 18.60
C TYR A 333 -30.51 -24.33 19.06
N ILE A 334 -29.46 -23.70 19.58
CA ILE A 334 -29.48 -22.32 20.06
C ILE A 334 -28.19 -21.66 19.56
N PRO A 335 -28.23 -20.55 18.80
CA PRO A 335 -27.04 -19.96 18.19
C PRO A 335 -26.20 -19.16 19.20
N ILE A 336 -25.74 -19.81 20.27
CA ILE A 336 -24.93 -19.25 21.36
C ILE A 336 -23.62 -18.66 20.80
N SER A 337 -23.12 -19.15 19.65
CA SER A 337 -21.97 -18.56 18.95
C SER A 337 -22.16 -17.07 18.67
N ASN A 338 -23.38 -16.61 18.39
CA ASN A 338 -23.65 -15.19 18.15
C ASN A 338 -23.35 -14.31 19.38
N LEU A 339 -23.36 -14.86 20.59
CA LEU A 339 -22.96 -14.17 21.81
C LEU A 339 -21.43 -14.03 21.93
N PHE A 340 -20.66 -14.92 21.32
CA PHE A 340 -19.19 -14.90 21.35
C PHE A 340 -18.57 -14.03 20.26
N TYR A 341 -19.30 -13.79 19.16
CA TYR A 341 -18.88 -12.98 18.02
C TYR A 341 -19.62 -11.63 17.98
N SER A 342 -19.09 -10.63 18.70
CA SER A 342 -19.52 -9.24 18.54
C SER A 342 -19.30 -8.74 17.10
N PRO A 343 -19.97 -7.66 16.66
CA PRO A 343 -19.76 -7.10 15.32
C PRO A 343 -18.28 -6.84 14.98
N MET A 344 -17.51 -6.30 15.94
CA MET A 344 -16.07 -6.10 15.78
C MET A 344 -15.31 -7.42 15.58
N LYS A 345 -15.61 -8.47 16.36
CA LYS A 345 -14.98 -9.79 16.15
C LYS A 345 -15.33 -10.40 14.80
N LYS A 346 -16.57 -10.21 14.33
CA LYS A 346 -16.97 -10.62 12.98
C LYS A 346 -16.19 -9.86 11.91
N ALA A 347 -15.97 -8.55 12.06
CA ALA A 347 -15.16 -7.74 11.15
C ALA A 347 -13.69 -8.21 11.11
N ILE A 348 -13.09 -8.53 12.27
CA ILE A 348 -11.73 -9.09 12.35
C ILE A 348 -11.66 -10.45 11.65
N LEU A 349 -12.61 -11.35 11.93
CA LEU A 349 -12.65 -12.69 11.32
C LEU A 349 -12.85 -12.61 9.80
N LEU A 350 -13.76 -11.74 9.34
CA LEU A 350 -13.97 -11.50 7.92
C LEU A 350 -12.69 -10.98 7.26
N ASN A 351 -11.99 -10.02 7.89
CA ASN A 351 -10.72 -9.51 7.38
C ASN A 351 -9.66 -10.61 7.25
N ALA A 352 -9.57 -11.48 8.26
CA ALA A 352 -8.61 -12.58 8.26
C ALA A 352 -8.85 -13.62 7.14
N ILE A 353 -10.08 -13.71 6.61
CA ILE A 353 -10.45 -14.63 5.53
C ILE A 353 -10.29 -13.97 4.15
N ARG A 354 -10.76 -12.74 4.00
CA ARG A 354 -10.77 -12.06 2.69
C ARG A 354 -9.40 -11.50 2.32
N SER A 355 -8.68 -10.88 3.26
CA SER A 355 -7.32 -10.37 3.01
C SER A 355 -6.43 -11.55 2.63
N ARG A 356 -5.77 -11.44 1.46
CA ARG A 356 -4.91 -12.52 0.94
C ARG A 356 -3.78 -12.82 1.90
N VAL A 357 -3.09 -11.78 2.36
CA VAL A 357 -1.96 -11.90 3.28
C VAL A 357 -2.39 -12.50 4.62
N HIS A 358 -3.51 -12.06 5.19
CA HIS A 358 -4.00 -12.66 6.43
C HIS A 358 -4.43 -14.12 6.25
N ARG A 359 -5.09 -14.44 5.13
CA ARG A 359 -5.48 -15.81 4.80
C ARG A 359 -4.26 -16.71 4.61
N GLU A 360 -3.22 -16.22 3.92
CA GLU A 360 -1.96 -16.94 3.76
C GLU A 360 -1.32 -17.23 5.11
N VAL A 361 -1.24 -16.24 6.02
CA VAL A 361 -0.75 -16.46 7.39
C VAL A 361 -1.55 -17.55 8.10
N VAL A 362 -2.89 -17.53 8.01
CA VAL A 362 -3.76 -18.53 8.65
C VAL A 362 -3.54 -19.92 8.07
N ILE A 363 -3.49 -20.05 6.76
CA ILE A 363 -3.26 -21.33 6.08
C ILE A 363 -1.90 -21.89 6.47
N SER A 364 -0.83 -21.09 6.37
CA SER A 364 0.52 -21.54 6.70
C SER A 364 0.67 -21.94 8.18
N ILE A 365 0.01 -21.24 9.11
CA ILE A 365 -0.05 -21.65 10.52
C ILE A 365 -0.68 -23.05 10.65
N LEU A 366 -1.82 -23.27 10.00
CA LEU A 366 -2.58 -24.51 10.12
C LEU A 366 -1.86 -25.69 9.45
N GLU A 367 -1.28 -25.49 8.26
CA GLU A 367 -0.52 -26.52 7.56
C GLU A 367 0.70 -26.97 8.37
N LYS A 368 1.42 -26.03 8.99
CA LYS A 368 2.55 -26.35 9.86
C LYS A 368 2.14 -27.20 11.06
N ASP A 369 1.04 -26.83 11.71
CA ASP A 369 0.51 -27.56 12.85
C ASP A 369 -0.01 -28.96 12.53
N VAL A 370 -0.57 -29.14 11.33
CA VAL A 370 -1.07 -30.46 10.87
C VAL A 370 0.09 -31.35 10.44
N ASN A 371 1.13 -30.79 9.81
CA ASN A 371 2.20 -31.55 9.17
C ASN A 371 3.46 -31.74 10.03
N GLY A 372 3.60 -31.03 11.17
CA GLY A 372 4.69 -31.20 12.14
C GLY A 372 5.79 -30.16 12.02
#